data_AF-A0A8J7T3P3-F1
#
_entry.id   AF-A0A8J7T3P3-F1
#
_cell.length_a   1.000
_cell.length_b   1.000
_cell.length_c   1.000
_cell.angle_alpha   90.00
_cell.angle_beta   90.00
_cell.angle_gamma   90.00
#
_symmetry.space_group_name_H-M   'P 1'
#
loop_
_entity.id
_entity.type
_entity.pdbx_description
1 polymer ?
#
loop_
_entity_poly.entity_id
_entity_poly.type
_entity_poly.pdbx_seq_one_letter_code
_entity_poly.pdbx_strand_id
1 'polypeptide(L)'
;MTDRAKIATALISVSDKTGLEAFAGALADRGVRLLSTGGTAAALRGFGLAVTDVAQLTGFPEMMDGRVKTLHPRVHGGLLARRDNAEDRHSMAAHGIEAIDLLVVNLYPFESTVAQGAGYDDCVENIDIGGPAMIRAAAKNHADVTVIVDPEDYATLLAEMDAGAGSTGFGFRQKMAQIAYARTAAYDAAVSTWMAAAIGEGAPRRRALAGRLAQTLRYGENPHQAAAFYTDGSRRPGVATATQHQGKELSYNNINDTDAAFELVAEFDPAEGPACVIVKHANPCGVATGASLTEAYARAFDCDRTSAFGGIVALNRPLDGPTAEAIAAIFTEVVIAPGADEAARAIFAAKKNLRLLTTEGLPDPT
;
A
#
# COMPACT_ATOMS: atom_id res chain seq x y z
N MET A 1 -30.29 -9.78 -6.17
CA MET A 1 -29.09 -9.45 -5.38
C MET A 1 -29.33 -9.81 -3.94
N THR A 2 -28.48 -10.68 -3.39
CA THR A 2 -28.64 -11.26 -2.07
C THR A 2 -28.10 -10.28 -1.02
N ASP A 3 -28.96 -9.75 -0.14
CA ASP A 3 -28.53 -8.79 0.89
C ASP A 3 -27.49 -9.41 1.85
N ARG A 4 -27.70 -10.67 2.21
CA ARG A 4 -26.79 -11.47 3.05
C ARG A 4 -26.35 -12.74 2.33
N ALA A 5 -25.04 -12.99 2.26
CA ALA A 5 -24.48 -14.22 1.68
C ALA A 5 -23.70 -14.97 2.76
N LYS A 6 -24.11 -16.20 3.08
CA LYS A 6 -23.46 -17.05 4.08
C LYS A 6 -22.13 -17.54 3.55
N ILE A 7 -21.08 -17.49 4.39
CA ILE A 7 -19.79 -18.10 4.08
C ILE A 7 -19.80 -19.53 4.62
N ALA A 8 -19.84 -20.52 3.73
CA ALA A 8 -19.74 -21.94 4.07
C ALA A 8 -18.45 -22.57 3.54
N THR A 9 -17.91 -22.08 2.42
CA THR A 9 -16.66 -22.55 1.83
C THR A 9 -15.72 -21.39 1.52
N ALA A 10 -14.48 -21.48 2.00
CA ALA A 10 -13.43 -20.50 1.75
C ALA A 10 -12.28 -21.13 0.93
N LEU A 11 -11.90 -20.49 -0.17
CA LEU A 11 -10.68 -20.80 -0.91
C LEU A 11 -9.57 -19.84 -0.47
N ILE A 12 -8.52 -20.37 0.15
CA ILE A 12 -7.39 -19.61 0.67
C ILE A 12 -6.14 -19.97 -0.12
N SER A 13 -5.50 -18.99 -0.76
CA SER A 13 -4.23 -19.14 -1.48
C SER A 13 -3.42 -17.87 -1.30
N VAL A 14 -2.54 -17.86 -0.29
CA VAL A 14 -1.79 -16.68 0.12
C VAL A 14 -0.28 -16.91 0.10
N SER A 15 0.43 -15.90 -0.39
CA SER A 15 1.88 -15.80 -0.33
C SER A 15 2.32 -15.31 1.05
N ASP A 16 1.83 -14.14 1.46
CA ASP A 16 2.00 -13.58 2.79
C ASP A 16 1.07 -14.28 3.78
N LYS A 17 1.65 -14.86 4.83
CA LYS A 17 0.94 -15.65 5.86
C LYS A 17 0.70 -14.87 7.14
N THR A 18 0.96 -13.57 7.15
CA THR A 18 0.70 -12.68 8.28
C THR A 18 -0.73 -12.84 8.77
N GLY A 19 -0.90 -13.19 10.05
CA GLY A 19 -2.22 -13.38 10.68
C GLY A 19 -3.03 -14.60 10.20
N LEU A 20 -2.48 -15.43 9.31
CA LEU A 20 -3.23 -16.53 8.67
C LEU A 20 -3.73 -17.58 9.67
N GLU A 21 -2.92 -17.96 10.66
CA GLU A 21 -3.28 -18.99 11.64
C GLU A 21 -4.54 -18.60 12.43
N ALA A 22 -4.52 -17.43 13.06
CA ALA A 22 -5.64 -16.92 13.84
C ALA A 22 -6.89 -16.72 12.96
N PHE A 23 -6.71 -16.19 11.75
CA PHE A 23 -7.80 -15.95 10.82
C PHE A 23 -8.45 -17.24 10.32
N ALA A 24 -7.66 -18.22 9.87
CA ALA A 24 -8.18 -19.48 9.37
C ALA A 24 -8.78 -20.36 10.48
N GLY A 25 -8.21 -20.32 11.69
CA GLY A 25 -8.81 -20.93 12.88
C GLY A 25 -10.19 -20.34 13.17
N ALA A 26 -10.33 -19.02 13.15
CA ALA A 26 -11.61 -18.35 13.35
C ALA A 26 -12.66 -18.73 12.28
N LEU A 27 -12.26 -18.94 11.02
CA LEU A 27 -13.15 -19.46 9.98
C LEU A 27 -13.58 -20.91 10.29
N ALA A 28 -12.64 -21.78 10.66
CA ALA A 28 -12.92 -23.18 10.97
C ALA A 28 -13.85 -23.33 12.19
N ASP A 29 -13.67 -22.52 13.24
CA ASP A 29 -14.54 -22.48 14.42
C ASP A 29 -15.98 -22.10 14.09
N ARG A 30 -16.18 -21.33 13.01
CA ARG A 30 -17.50 -20.96 12.46
C ARG A 30 -18.07 -22.01 11.50
N GLY A 31 -17.40 -23.16 11.36
CA GLY A 31 -17.81 -24.26 10.49
C GLY A 31 -17.56 -24.00 9.00
N VAL A 32 -16.68 -23.06 8.65
CA VAL A 32 -16.31 -22.80 7.26
C VAL A 32 -15.36 -23.88 6.78
N ARG A 33 -15.71 -24.52 5.66
CA ARG A 33 -14.83 -25.49 4.99
C ARG A 33 -13.70 -24.77 4.27
N LEU A 34 -12.46 -25.20 4.54
CA LEU A 34 -11.26 -24.60 3.96
C LEU A 34 -10.78 -25.38 2.73
N LEU A 35 -10.69 -24.69 1.59
CA LEU A 35 -10.05 -25.14 0.37
C LEU A 35 -8.70 -24.43 0.23
N SER A 36 -7.65 -25.15 -0.13
CA SER A 36 -6.35 -24.53 -0.36
C SER A 36 -5.45 -25.34 -1.31
N THR A 37 -4.27 -24.80 -1.62
CA THR A 37 -3.27 -25.47 -2.46
C THR A 37 -1.84 -25.09 -2.05
N GLY A 38 -0.88 -25.91 -2.45
CA GLY A 38 0.56 -25.68 -2.28
C GLY A 38 0.97 -25.33 -0.85
N GLY A 39 1.85 -24.33 -0.72
CA GLY A 39 2.39 -23.90 0.57
C GLY A 39 1.35 -23.32 1.53
N THR A 40 0.20 -22.83 1.05
CA THR A 40 -0.89 -22.38 1.92
C THR A 40 -1.57 -23.58 2.60
N ALA A 41 -1.88 -24.63 1.83
CA ALA A 41 -2.48 -25.85 2.37
C ALA A 41 -1.57 -26.51 3.41
N ALA A 42 -0.25 -26.55 3.15
CA ALA A 42 0.72 -27.06 4.10
C ALA A 42 0.74 -26.26 5.42
N ALA A 43 0.72 -24.93 5.33
CA ALA A 43 0.69 -24.06 6.51
C ALA A 43 -0.59 -24.27 7.34
N LEU A 44 -1.75 -24.26 6.70
CA LEU A 44 -3.04 -24.48 7.36
C LEU A 44 -3.12 -25.84 8.08
N ARG A 45 -2.58 -26.90 7.48
CA ARG A 45 -2.46 -28.22 8.13
C ARG A 45 -1.49 -28.20 9.31
N GLY A 46 -0.40 -27.45 9.21
CA GLY A 46 0.54 -27.21 10.31
C GLY A 46 -0.12 -26.56 11.53
N PHE A 47 -1.15 -25.74 11.31
CA PHE A 47 -1.99 -25.15 12.37
C PHE A 47 -3.06 -26.12 12.92
N GLY A 48 -3.07 -27.38 12.47
CA GLY A 48 -4.05 -28.38 12.89
C GLY A 48 -5.43 -28.25 12.21
N LEU A 49 -5.56 -27.45 11.15
CA LEU A 49 -6.84 -27.22 10.46
C LEU A 49 -7.11 -28.29 9.39
N ALA A 50 -8.38 -28.68 9.26
CA ALA A 50 -8.83 -29.54 8.18
C ALA A 50 -8.91 -28.76 6.85
N VAL A 51 -8.21 -29.24 5.83
CA VAL A 51 -8.08 -28.56 4.53
C VAL A 51 -8.29 -29.56 3.38
N THR A 52 -9.21 -29.21 2.48
CA THR A 52 -9.39 -29.91 1.21
C THR A 52 -8.47 -29.30 0.15
N ASP A 53 -7.66 -30.13 -0.52
CA ASP A 53 -6.80 -29.65 -1.59
C ASP A 53 -7.63 -29.27 -2.83
N VAL A 54 -7.27 -28.17 -3.49
CA VAL A 54 -7.88 -27.79 -4.78
C VAL A 54 -7.74 -28.92 -5.81
N ALA A 55 -6.65 -29.68 -5.81
CA ALA A 55 -6.46 -30.82 -6.70
C ALA A 55 -7.53 -31.91 -6.52
N GLN A 56 -8.04 -32.11 -5.29
CA GLN A 56 -9.16 -33.03 -5.03
C GLN A 56 -10.46 -32.50 -5.61
N LEU A 57 -10.69 -31.19 -5.54
CA LEU A 57 -11.84 -30.53 -6.14
C LEU A 57 -11.77 -30.62 -7.67
N THR A 58 -10.62 -30.33 -8.28
CA THR A 58 -10.48 -30.27 -9.74
C THR A 58 -10.38 -31.65 -10.38
N GLY A 59 -9.80 -32.63 -9.69
CA GLY A 59 -9.39 -33.91 -10.27
C GLY A 59 -8.17 -33.79 -11.20
N PHE A 60 -7.49 -32.64 -11.20
CA PHE A 60 -6.31 -32.37 -12.01
C PHE A 60 -5.10 -32.06 -11.13
N PRO A 61 -3.92 -32.66 -11.41
CA PRO A 61 -2.70 -32.32 -10.71
C PRO A 61 -2.21 -30.92 -11.08
N GLU A 62 -1.30 -30.39 -10.28
CA GLU A 62 -0.53 -29.18 -10.62
C GLU A 62 0.35 -29.45 -11.85
N MET A 63 0.36 -28.53 -12.82
CA MET A 63 1.08 -28.67 -14.09
C MET A 63 1.94 -27.45 -14.41
N MET A 64 2.98 -27.65 -15.24
CA MET A 64 3.88 -26.61 -15.73
C MET A 64 4.52 -25.81 -14.59
N ASP A 65 5.15 -26.53 -13.65
CA ASP A 65 5.81 -25.97 -12.46
C ASP A 65 4.93 -25.00 -11.66
N GLY A 66 3.64 -25.31 -11.56
CA GLY A 66 2.68 -24.55 -10.75
C GLY A 66 2.01 -23.38 -11.45
N ARG A 67 2.31 -23.14 -12.73
CA ARG A 67 1.62 -22.14 -13.56
C ARG A 67 0.13 -22.43 -13.74
N VAL A 68 -0.24 -23.71 -13.77
CA VAL A 68 -1.63 -24.15 -13.97
C VAL A 68 -2.07 -25.04 -12.80
N LYS A 69 -2.65 -24.40 -11.77
CA LYS A 69 -3.20 -25.07 -10.58
C LYS A 69 -4.66 -24.72 -10.29
N THR A 70 -5.04 -23.45 -10.44
CA THR A 70 -6.38 -22.94 -10.10
C THR A 70 -7.21 -22.49 -11.31
N LEU A 71 -6.60 -22.43 -12.50
CA LEU A 71 -7.25 -22.11 -13.78
C LEU A 71 -8.12 -23.28 -14.27
N HIS A 72 -9.15 -23.63 -13.49
CA HIS A 72 -10.01 -24.77 -13.72
C HIS A 72 -11.49 -24.40 -13.59
N PRO A 73 -12.39 -24.95 -14.43
CA PRO A 73 -13.83 -24.65 -14.37
C PRO A 73 -14.49 -24.96 -13.03
N ARG A 74 -14.02 -25.97 -12.29
CA ARG A 74 -14.55 -26.25 -10.94
C ARG A 74 -14.21 -25.18 -9.91
N VAL A 75 -13.08 -24.48 -10.07
CA VAL A 75 -12.72 -23.34 -9.21
C VAL A 75 -13.45 -22.09 -9.68
N HIS A 76 -13.29 -21.72 -10.95
CA HIS A 76 -13.88 -20.49 -11.48
C HIS A 76 -15.41 -20.54 -11.58
N GLY A 77 -16.01 -21.69 -11.88
CA GLY A 77 -17.45 -21.89 -11.81
C GLY A 77 -17.97 -21.78 -10.38
N GLY A 78 -17.20 -22.28 -9.40
CA GLY A 78 -17.48 -22.09 -7.98
C GLY A 78 -17.47 -20.62 -7.58
N LEU A 79 -16.59 -19.79 -8.14
CA LEU A 79 -16.52 -18.35 -7.89
C LEU A 79 -17.52 -17.51 -8.72
N LEU A 80 -17.82 -17.89 -9.96
CA LEU A 80 -18.56 -17.05 -10.91
C LEU A 80 -20.05 -17.34 -11.03
N ALA A 81 -20.51 -18.52 -10.62
CA ALA A 81 -21.91 -18.88 -10.78
C ALA A 81 -22.80 -17.98 -9.91
N ARG A 82 -23.83 -17.39 -10.54
CA ARG A 82 -24.82 -16.55 -9.86
C ARG A 82 -25.77 -17.45 -9.09
N ARG A 83 -25.86 -17.28 -7.78
CA ARG A 83 -26.60 -18.21 -6.92
C ARG A 83 -28.11 -18.09 -7.12
N ASP A 84 -28.59 -16.93 -7.55
CA ASP A 84 -30.00 -16.69 -7.86
C ASP A 84 -30.42 -17.17 -9.27
N ASN A 85 -29.48 -17.45 -10.17
CA ASN A 85 -29.77 -17.92 -11.52
C ASN A 85 -29.98 -19.46 -11.60
N ALA A 86 -31.13 -19.89 -12.13
CA ALA A 86 -31.49 -21.30 -12.20
C ALA A 86 -30.63 -22.13 -13.18
N GLU A 87 -30.20 -21.53 -14.29
CA GLU A 87 -29.35 -22.18 -15.30
C GLU A 87 -27.94 -22.40 -14.76
N ASP A 88 -27.35 -21.39 -14.10
CA ASP A 88 -26.06 -21.50 -13.43
C ASP A 88 -26.09 -22.61 -12.37
N ARG A 89 -27.14 -22.67 -11.52
CA ARG A 89 -27.30 -23.74 -10.52
C ARG A 89 -27.43 -25.13 -11.15
N HIS A 90 -28.16 -25.24 -12.26
CA HIS A 90 -28.28 -26.50 -12.99
C HIS A 90 -26.92 -26.96 -13.55
N SER A 91 -26.19 -26.05 -14.19
CA SER A 91 -24.84 -26.32 -14.72
C SER A 91 -23.87 -26.73 -13.62
N MET A 92 -23.90 -26.04 -12.47
CA MET A 92 -23.09 -26.41 -11.31
C MET A 92 -23.38 -27.84 -10.85
N ALA A 93 -24.65 -28.20 -10.68
CA ALA A 93 -25.05 -29.55 -10.27
C ALA A 93 -24.65 -30.61 -11.30
N ALA A 94 -24.89 -30.36 -12.59
CA ALA A 94 -24.57 -31.29 -13.68
C ALA A 94 -23.07 -31.58 -13.80
N HIS A 95 -22.21 -30.62 -13.47
CA HIS A 95 -20.75 -30.74 -13.58
C HIS A 95 -20.02 -30.96 -12.25
N GLY A 96 -20.75 -31.12 -11.15
CA GLY A 96 -20.18 -31.30 -9.81
C GLY A 96 -19.33 -30.11 -9.37
N ILE A 97 -19.79 -28.88 -9.66
CA ILE A 97 -19.15 -27.64 -9.25
C ILE A 97 -19.79 -27.20 -7.94
N GLU A 98 -18.97 -27.08 -6.91
CA GLU A 98 -19.40 -26.58 -5.60
C GLU A 98 -19.24 -25.06 -5.51
N ALA A 99 -20.08 -24.43 -4.67
CA ALA A 99 -19.98 -23.01 -4.40
C ALA A 99 -18.72 -22.69 -3.58
N ILE A 100 -18.07 -21.57 -3.92
CA ILE A 100 -17.04 -20.93 -3.11
C ILE A 100 -17.60 -19.56 -2.70
N ASP A 101 -17.68 -19.30 -1.40
CA ASP A 101 -18.36 -18.12 -0.84
C ASP A 101 -17.37 -17.05 -0.40
N LEU A 102 -16.15 -17.47 -0.06
CA LEU A 102 -15.05 -16.60 0.33
C LEU A 102 -13.80 -16.96 -0.47
N LEU A 103 -13.18 -15.97 -1.11
CA LEU A 103 -11.84 -16.07 -1.69
C LEU A 103 -10.88 -15.23 -0.85
N VAL A 104 -9.77 -15.82 -0.40
CA VAL A 104 -8.69 -15.13 0.32
C VAL A 104 -7.40 -15.35 -0.46
N VAL A 105 -6.94 -14.32 -1.17
CA VAL A 105 -5.77 -14.38 -2.05
C VAL A 105 -4.99 -13.09 -1.97
N ASN A 106 -3.77 -13.13 -1.45
CA ASN A 106 -2.80 -12.06 -1.65
C ASN A 106 -1.81 -12.48 -2.73
N LEU A 107 -1.51 -11.56 -3.64
CA LEU A 107 -0.56 -11.78 -4.71
C LEU A 107 0.85 -11.78 -4.12
N TYR A 108 1.71 -12.68 -4.61
CA TYR A 108 3.14 -12.53 -4.32
C TYR A 108 3.57 -11.16 -4.84
N PRO A 109 4.29 -10.35 -4.05
CA PRO A 109 4.69 -9.04 -4.50
C PRO A 109 5.76 -9.21 -5.59
N PHE A 110 5.31 -9.21 -6.85
CA PHE A 110 6.17 -9.06 -8.02
C PHE A 110 7.11 -7.87 -7.84
N GLU A 111 6.59 -6.80 -7.21
CA GLU A 111 7.32 -5.62 -6.78
C GLU A 111 8.53 -5.98 -5.89
N SER A 112 8.40 -6.97 -4.99
CA SER A 112 9.51 -7.44 -4.15
C SER A 112 10.54 -8.28 -4.92
N THR A 113 10.11 -9.12 -5.87
CA THR A 113 11.05 -9.86 -6.74
C THR A 113 11.91 -8.90 -7.55
N VAL A 114 11.28 -7.88 -8.15
CA VAL A 114 11.98 -6.83 -8.90
C VAL A 114 12.92 -6.05 -7.96
N ALA A 115 12.46 -5.69 -6.76
CA ALA A 115 13.28 -4.97 -5.78
C ALA A 115 14.49 -5.77 -5.27
N GLN A 116 14.48 -7.10 -5.35
CA GLN A 116 15.62 -7.96 -5.01
C GLN A 116 16.65 -8.08 -6.14
N GLY A 117 16.44 -7.42 -7.28
CA GLY A 117 17.36 -7.47 -8.42
C GLY A 117 17.36 -8.81 -9.16
N ALA A 118 16.23 -9.52 -9.15
CA ALA A 118 16.07 -10.78 -9.87
C ALA A 118 16.30 -10.59 -11.39
N GLY A 119 16.79 -11.64 -12.04
CA GLY A 119 17.00 -11.65 -13.48
C GLY A 119 15.70 -11.51 -14.27
N TYR A 120 15.81 -11.27 -15.58
CA TYR A 120 14.63 -11.15 -16.46
C TYR A 120 13.73 -12.39 -16.39
N ASP A 121 14.31 -13.57 -16.57
CA ASP A 121 13.56 -14.83 -16.56
C ASP A 121 12.88 -15.09 -15.21
N ASP A 122 13.58 -14.82 -14.10
CA ASP A 122 13.01 -14.95 -12.76
C ASP A 122 11.83 -14.00 -12.53
N CYS A 123 11.92 -12.76 -13.02
CA CYS A 123 10.80 -11.81 -12.96
C CYS A 123 9.61 -12.33 -13.77
N VAL A 124 9.84 -12.85 -14.99
CA VAL A 124 8.77 -13.43 -15.83
C VAL A 124 8.09 -14.61 -15.13
N GLU A 125 8.86 -15.50 -14.51
CA GLU A 125 8.30 -16.65 -13.77
C GLU A 125 7.47 -16.24 -12.55
N ASN A 126 7.74 -15.08 -11.96
CA ASN A 126 6.99 -14.54 -10.83
C ASN A 126 5.74 -13.75 -11.22
N ILE A 127 5.37 -13.71 -12.51
CA ILE A 127 4.10 -13.13 -12.96
C ILE A 127 2.97 -14.12 -12.67
N ASP A 128 2.13 -13.80 -11.69
CA ASP A 128 0.99 -14.61 -11.28
C ASP A 128 -0.18 -14.45 -12.25
N ILE A 129 -0.66 -15.58 -12.76
CA ILE A 129 -1.85 -15.66 -13.63
C ILE A 129 -3.07 -16.11 -12.83
N GLY A 130 -2.89 -17.13 -11.98
CA GLY A 130 -3.98 -17.77 -11.24
C GLY A 130 -4.58 -16.86 -10.17
N GLY A 131 -3.73 -16.16 -9.42
CA GLY A 131 -4.14 -15.21 -8.39
C GLY A 131 -5.04 -14.11 -8.94
N PRO A 132 -4.58 -13.28 -9.91
CA PRO A 132 -5.41 -12.23 -10.51
C PRO A 132 -6.68 -12.76 -11.18
N ALA A 133 -6.63 -13.95 -11.82
CA ALA A 133 -7.82 -14.57 -12.39
C ALA A 133 -8.88 -14.90 -11.32
N MET A 134 -8.48 -15.49 -10.20
CA MET A 134 -9.40 -15.79 -9.09
C MET A 134 -9.93 -14.52 -8.44
N ILE A 135 -9.06 -13.54 -8.15
CA ILE A 135 -9.44 -12.26 -7.54
C ILE A 135 -10.50 -11.57 -8.40
N ARG A 136 -10.26 -11.44 -9.71
CA ARG A 136 -11.21 -10.82 -10.65
C ARG A 136 -12.51 -11.62 -10.75
N ALA A 137 -12.45 -12.95 -10.70
CA ALA A 137 -13.64 -13.80 -10.72
C ALA A 137 -14.53 -13.58 -9.50
N ALA A 138 -13.95 -13.60 -8.30
CA ALA A 138 -14.67 -13.36 -7.05
C ALA A 138 -15.20 -11.92 -6.96
N ALA A 139 -14.38 -10.94 -7.30
CA ALA A 139 -14.77 -9.52 -7.30
C ALA A 139 -15.90 -9.23 -8.30
N LYS A 140 -15.88 -9.85 -9.49
CA LYS A 140 -16.98 -9.76 -10.46
C LYS A 140 -18.29 -10.29 -9.86
N ASN A 141 -18.24 -11.39 -9.12
CA ASN A 141 -19.41 -12.04 -8.52
C ASN A 141 -19.67 -11.63 -7.07
N HIS A 142 -19.34 -10.38 -6.70
CA HIS A 142 -19.55 -9.85 -5.35
C HIS A 142 -21.01 -9.82 -4.88
N ALA A 143 -21.96 -10.08 -5.77
CA ALA A 143 -23.34 -10.35 -5.40
C ALA A 143 -23.45 -11.55 -4.43
N ASP A 144 -22.60 -12.57 -4.60
CA ASP A 144 -22.65 -13.82 -3.86
C ASP A 144 -21.31 -14.21 -3.20
N VAL A 145 -20.18 -13.69 -3.68
CA VAL A 145 -18.83 -14.07 -3.20
C VAL A 145 -18.15 -12.91 -2.49
N THR A 146 -17.55 -13.20 -1.35
CA THR A 146 -16.66 -12.26 -0.64
C THR A 146 -15.22 -12.49 -1.08
N VAL A 147 -14.48 -11.43 -1.39
CA VAL A 147 -13.06 -11.51 -1.78
C VAL A 147 -12.22 -10.71 -0.79
N ILE A 148 -11.11 -11.26 -0.33
CA ILE A 148 -10.15 -10.58 0.55
C ILE A 148 -8.77 -10.71 -0.07
N VAL A 149 -8.11 -9.58 -0.28
CA VAL A 149 -6.81 -9.52 -0.96
C VAL A 149 -5.66 -9.07 -0.07
N ASP A 150 -5.97 -8.52 1.11
CA ASP A 150 -4.98 -7.99 2.05
C ASP A 150 -5.25 -8.52 3.48
N PRO A 151 -4.20 -8.85 4.26
CA PRO A 151 -4.35 -9.31 5.65
C PRO A 151 -5.04 -8.30 6.58
N GLU A 152 -4.96 -7.01 6.27
CA GLU A 152 -5.58 -5.94 7.08
C GLU A 152 -7.11 -6.01 7.13
N ASP A 153 -7.73 -6.69 6.17
CA ASP A 153 -9.18 -6.88 6.12
C ASP A 153 -9.66 -8.14 6.89
N TYR A 154 -8.75 -8.97 7.41
CA TYR A 154 -9.12 -10.22 8.13
C TYR A 154 -10.02 -9.93 9.33
N ALA A 155 -9.64 -8.97 10.18
CA ALA A 155 -10.41 -8.61 11.36
C ALA A 155 -11.79 -8.04 10.98
N THR A 156 -11.83 -7.18 9.96
CA THR A 156 -13.07 -6.58 9.45
C THR A 156 -14.03 -7.65 8.92
N LEU A 157 -13.52 -8.65 8.18
CA LEU A 157 -14.34 -9.77 7.71
C LEU A 157 -14.93 -10.57 8.87
N LEU A 158 -14.12 -10.93 9.86
CA LEU A 158 -14.58 -11.72 11.00
C LEU A 158 -15.67 -10.98 11.79
N ALA A 159 -15.49 -9.68 12.01
CA ALA A 159 -16.51 -8.83 12.64
C ALA A 159 -17.81 -8.76 11.82
N GLU A 160 -17.71 -8.63 10.49
CA GLU A 160 -18.86 -8.64 9.59
C GLU A 160 -19.61 -9.98 9.65
N MET A 161 -18.88 -11.11 9.66
CA MET A 161 -19.45 -12.44 9.81
C MET A 161 -20.16 -12.61 11.15
N ASP A 162 -19.58 -12.13 12.25
CA ASP A 162 -20.17 -12.23 13.58
C ASP A 162 -21.47 -11.43 13.68
N ALA A 163 -21.50 -10.22 13.11
CA ALA A 163 -22.71 -9.42 13.01
C ALA A 163 -23.78 -10.04 12.08
N GLY A 164 -23.36 -10.81 11.09
CA GLY A 164 -24.21 -11.43 10.07
C GLY A 164 -24.51 -12.92 10.27
N ALA A 165 -24.26 -13.48 11.46
CA ALA A 165 -24.42 -14.91 11.76
C ALA A 165 -23.74 -15.83 10.72
N GLY A 166 -22.47 -15.54 10.42
CA GLY A 166 -21.66 -16.23 9.41
C GLY A 166 -21.86 -15.73 7.97
N SER A 167 -22.59 -14.63 7.78
CA SER A 167 -22.85 -14.03 6.46
C SER A 167 -22.24 -12.64 6.33
N THR A 168 -21.95 -12.22 5.10
CA THR A 168 -21.56 -10.83 4.79
C THR A 168 -22.72 -10.04 4.20
N GLY A 169 -22.75 -8.73 4.42
CA GLY A 169 -23.66 -7.80 3.77
C GLY A 169 -23.23 -7.45 2.34
N PHE A 170 -24.19 -7.11 1.48
CA PHE A 170 -23.91 -6.71 0.09
C PHE A 170 -22.97 -5.50 0.00
N GLY A 171 -23.17 -4.46 0.81
CA GLY A 171 -22.31 -3.28 0.84
C GLY A 171 -20.85 -3.60 1.21
N PHE A 172 -20.64 -4.54 2.13
CA PHE A 172 -19.29 -5.04 2.46
C PHE A 172 -18.65 -5.72 1.25
N ARG A 173 -19.37 -6.62 0.57
CA ARG A 173 -18.85 -7.30 -0.62
C ARG A 173 -18.55 -6.34 -1.77
N GLN A 174 -19.36 -5.29 -1.96
CA GLN A 174 -19.07 -4.23 -2.95
C GLN A 174 -17.76 -3.51 -2.63
N LYS A 175 -17.54 -3.12 -1.37
CA LYS A 175 -16.29 -2.49 -0.93
C LYS A 175 -15.09 -3.41 -1.19
N MET A 176 -15.19 -4.66 -0.78
CA MET A 176 -14.13 -5.65 -0.98
C MET A 176 -13.83 -5.91 -2.46
N ALA A 177 -14.85 -5.94 -3.31
CA ALA A 177 -14.67 -6.09 -4.76
C ALA A 177 -13.96 -4.88 -5.40
N GLN A 178 -14.27 -3.67 -4.94
CA GLN A 178 -13.56 -2.47 -5.39
C GLN A 178 -12.08 -2.52 -5.00
N ILE A 179 -11.77 -2.89 -3.75
CA ILE A 179 -10.39 -3.07 -3.27
C ILE A 179 -9.67 -4.14 -4.09
N ALA A 180 -10.30 -5.28 -4.33
CA ALA A 180 -9.76 -6.37 -5.13
C ALA A 180 -9.41 -5.95 -6.57
N TYR A 181 -10.29 -5.21 -7.26
CA TYR A 181 -9.99 -4.68 -8.59
C TYR A 181 -8.85 -3.65 -8.55
N ALA A 182 -8.82 -2.77 -7.56
CA ALA A 182 -7.73 -1.81 -7.37
C ALA A 182 -6.38 -2.51 -7.15
N ARG A 183 -6.34 -3.59 -6.37
CA ARG A 183 -5.12 -4.38 -6.15
C ARG A 183 -4.63 -5.03 -7.44
N THR A 184 -5.52 -5.61 -8.25
CA THR A 184 -5.12 -6.18 -9.56
C THR A 184 -4.67 -5.11 -10.55
N ALA A 185 -5.27 -3.92 -10.53
CA ALA A 185 -4.82 -2.80 -11.36
C ALA A 185 -3.42 -2.32 -10.96
N ALA A 186 -3.12 -2.27 -9.65
CA ALA A 186 -1.79 -1.95 -9.15
C ALA A 186 -0.74 -3.01 -9.56
N TYR A 187 -1.11 -4.29 -9.46
CA TYR A 187 -0.26 -5.40 -9.89
C TYR A 187 0.09 -5.29 -11.39
N ASP A 188 -0.90 -5.11 -12.26
CA ASP A 188 -0.68 -4.97 -13.71
C ASP A 188 0.11 -3.70 -14.06
N ALA A 189 -0.08 -2.61 -13.30
CA ALA A 189 0.72 -1.39 -13.44
C ALA A 189 2.20 -1.64 -13.12
N ALA A 190 2.50 -2.41 -12.06
CA ALA A 190 3.86 -2.79 -11.70
C ALA A 190 4.51 -3.68 -12.77
N VAL A 191 3.81 -4.74 -13.21
CA VAL A 191 4.29 -5.66 -14.25
C VAL A 191 4.56 -4.92 -15.56
N SER A 192 3.61 -4.10 -16.03
CA SER A 192 3.77 -3.34 -17.29
C SER A 192 4.87 -2.29 -17.22
N THR A 193 5.04 -1.63 -16.06
CA THR A 193 6.13 -0.67 -15.84
C THR A 193 7.49 -1.37 -15.88
N TRP A 194 7.63 -2.51 -15.21
CA TRP A 194 8.84 -3.32 -15.26
C TRP A 194 9.15 -3.81 -16.68
N MET A 195 8.15 -4.32 -17.41
CA MET A 195 8.33 -4.79 -18.79
C MET A 195 8.82 -3.67 -19.71
N ALA A 196 8.28 -2.46 -19.58
CA ALA A 196 8.73 -1.31 -20.34
C ALA A 196 10.20 -0.98 -20.05
N ALA A 197 10.60 -0.98 -18.77
CA ALA A 197 11.99 -0.78 -18.38
C ALA A 197 12.92 -1.88 -18.91
N ALA A 198 12.49 -3.15 -18.85
CA ALA A 198 13.28 -4.30 -19.30
C ALA A 198 13.61 -4.26 -20.80
N ILE A 199 12.79 -3.61 -21.62
CA ILE A 199 13.03 -3.41 -23.05
C ILE A 199 13.60 -2.03 -23.40
N GLY A 200 13.89 -1.18 -22.41
CA GLY A 200 14.39 0.18 -22.62
C GLY A 200 13.35 1.16 -23.19
N GLU A 201 12.06 0.88 -23.03
CA GLU A 201 10.97 1.75 -23.49
C GLU A 201 10.64 2.80 -22.43
N GLY A 202 11.19 4.01 -22.59
CA GLY A 202 10.98 5.12 -21.67
C GLY A 202 9.59 5.78 -21.79
N ALA A 203 8.93 5.68 -22.94
CA ALA A 203 7.65 6.33 -23.22
C ALA A 203 6.64 5.33 -23.82
N PRO A 204 6.24 4.28 -23.06
CA PRO A 204 5.36 3.24 -23.59
C PRO A 204 4.02 3.83 -24.03
N ARG A 205 3.44 3.26 -25.10
CA ARG A 205 2.14 3.68 -25.65
C ARG A 205 1.02 3.76 -24.59
N ARG A 206 1.12 2.95 -23.53
CA ARG A 206 0.21 3.00 -22.38
C ARG A 206 1.03 3.02 -21.09
N ARG A 207 0.72 3.94 -20.20
CA ARG A 207 1.29 4.03 -18.85
C ARG A 207 0.14 3.97 -17.83
N ALA A 208 0.28 3.11 -16.83
CA ALA A 208 -0.61 3.05 -15.68
C ALA A 208 0.17 3.47 -14.44
N LEU A 209 -0.47 4.26 -13.58
CA LEU A 209 0.05 4.65 -12.27
C LEU A 209 -0.92 4.12 -11.21
N ALA A 210 -0.37 3.55 -10.15
CA ALA A 210 -1.14 3.03 -9.03
C ALA A 210 -0.47 3.46 -7.73
N GLY A 211 -1.25 3.56 -6.66
CA GLY A 211 -0.74 3.93 -5.35
C GLY A 211 -1.66 3.48 -4.23
N ARG A 212 -1.11 3.46 -3.02
CA ARG A 212 -1.80 3.16 -1.77
C ARG A 212 -2.13 4.47 -1.06
N LEU A 213 -3.36 4.59 -0.55
CA LEU A 213 -3.76 5.74 0.25
C LEU A 213 -2.89 5.79 1.52
N ALA A 214 -2.16 6.89 1.70
CA ALA A 214 -1.38 7.14 2.90
C ALA A 214 -2.24 7.87 3.95
N GLN A 215 -2.93 8.92 3.53
CA GLN A 215 -3.87 9.68 4.37
C GLN A 215 -4.89 10.44 3.52
N THR A 216 -6.09 10.59 4.04
CA THR A 216 -7.03 11.60 3.54
C THR A 216 -6.56 12.98 3.97
N LEU A 217 -6.79 14.03 3.18
CA LEU A 217 -6.43 15.39 3.58
C LEU A 217 -7.68 16.17 3.94
N ARG A 218 -7.54 17.08 4.90
CA ARG A 218 -8.65 17.94 5.35
C ARG A 218 -9.30 18.71 4.20
N TYR A 219 -8.48 19.14 3.25
CA TYR A 219 -8.85 19.77 1.98
C TYR A 219 -7.64 19.74 1.03
N GLY A 220 -7.83 20.12 -0.23
CA GLY A 220 -6.77 20.28 -1.22
C GLY A 220 -5.96 21.57 -1.03
N GLU A 221 -5.63 22.25 -2.12
CA GLU A 221 -4.92 23.54 -2.04
C GLU A 221 -5.75 24.61 -1.31
N ASN A 222 -7.08 24.55 -1.47
CA ASN A 222 -8.05 25.44 -0.86
C ASN A 222 -9.16 24.66 -0.11
N PRO A 223 -9.81 25.26 0.92
CA PRO A 223 -10.77 24.56 1.78
C PRO A 223 -12.00 23.93 1.10
N HIS A 224 -12.35 24.36 -0.11
CA HIS A 224 -13.49 23.84 -0.87
C HIS A 224 -13.14 22.63 -1.75
N GLN A 225 -11.86 22.25 -1.82
CA GLN A 225 -11.36 21.12 -2.61
C GLN A 225 -11.15 19.92 -1.69
N ALA A 226 -11.54 18.73 -2.14
CA ALA A 226 -11.16 17.48 -1.47
C ALA A 226 -9.78 17.03 -1.95
N ALA A 227 -8.99 16.38 -1.08
CA ALA A 227 -7.71 15.79 -1.46
C ALA A 227 -7.36 14.57 -0.60
N ALA A 228 -6.46 13.77 -1.12
CA ALA A 228 -5.90 12.59 -0.48
C ALA A 228 -4.46 12.40 -0.94
N PHE A 229 -3.62 11.87 -0.07
CA PHE A 229 -2.22 11.60 -0.34
C PHE A 229 -2.01 10.10 -0.57
N TYR A 230 -1.40 9.75 -1.69
CA TYR A 230 -1.11 8.38 -2.10
C TYR A 230 0.39 8.19 -2.27
N THR A 231 0.89 7.00 -1.91
CA THR A 231 2.26 6.58 -2.20
C THR A 231 2.27 5.51 -3.28
N ASP A 232 3.30 5.49 -4.11
CA ASP A 232 3.48 4.49 -5.17
C ASP A 232 4.19 3.20 -4.67
N GLY A 233 4.56 3.16 -3.39
CA GLY A 233 5.32 2.07 -2.78
C GLY A 233 6.83 2.16 -3.00
N SER A 234 7.32 3.21 -3.67
CA SER A 234 8.75 3.49 -3.76
C SER A 234 9.33 3.80 -2.37
N ARG A 235 10.62 3.46 -2.20
CA ARG A 235 11.39 3.79 -1.00
C ARG A 235 12.32 4.99 -1.20
N ARG A 236 12.06 5.80 -2.24
CA ARG A 236 12.85 7.02 -2.50
C ARG A 236 12.66 7.96 -1.31
N PRO A 237 13.74 8.46 -0.67
CA PRO A 237 13.61 9.45 0.39
C PRO A 237 12.86 10.69 -0.13
N GLY A 238 11.86 11.14 0.62
CA GLY A 238 10.99 12.25 0.23
C GLY A 238 9.85 12.42 1.20
N VAL A 239 8.96 13.38 0.96
CA VAL A 239 7.78 13.61 1.82
C VAL A 239 6.90 12.35 1.93
N ALA A 240 6.82 11.56 0.85
CA ALA A 240 6.06 10.30 0.78
C ALA A 240 6.60 9.18 1.68
N THR A 241 7.88 9.22 2.04
CA THR A 241 8.56 8.19 2.86
C THR A 241 9.05 8.75 4.19
N ALA A 242 8.76 10.02 4.48
CA ALA A 242 9.17 10.66 5.72
C ALA A 242 8.36 10.15 6.92
N THR A 243 9.05 9.99 8.05
CA THR A 243 8.41 9.74 9.35
C THR A 243 8.07 11.07 10.01
N GLN A 244 6.79 11.28 10.33
CA GLN A 244 6.36 12.42 11.14
C GLN A 244 6.49 12.10 12.64
N HIS A 245 7.40 12.78 13.33
CA HIS A 245 7.66 12.57 14.76
C HIS A 245 6.79 13.44 15.67
N GLN A 246 6.32 14.59 15.16
CA GLN A 246 5.64 15.61 15.95
C GLN A 246 4.70 16.43 15.07
N GLY A 247 3.70 17.05 15.70
CA GLY A 247 2.84 18.06 15.09
C GLY A 247 1.53 17.50 14.55
N LYS A 248 0.73 18.39 13.96
CA LYS A 248 -0.57 18.03 13.36
C LYS A 248 -0.37 17.29 12.04
N GLU A 249 -1.43 16.63 11.56
CA GLU A 249 -1.50 16.10 10.20
C GLU A 249 -1.07 17.16 9.15
N LEU A 250 -0.33 16.71 8.14
CA LEU A 250 0.09 17.55 7.02
C LEU A 250 -1.12 17.95 6.16
N SER A 251 -1.16 19.23 5.77
CA SER A 251 -2.09 19.69 4.73
C SER A 251 -1.53 19.42 3.33
N TYR A 252 -2.37 19.55 2.30
CA TYR A 252 -1.94 19.48 0.90
C TYR A 252 -0.77 20.42 0.60
N ASN A 253 -0.86 21.68 1.01
CA ASN A 253 0.20 22.66 0.81
C ASN A 253 1.46 22.32 1.62
N ASN A 254 1.31 21.73 2.82
CA ASN A 254 2.48 21.27 3.56
C ASN A 254 3.23 20.18 2.81
N ILE A 255 2.53 19.22 2.20
CA ILE A 255 3.14 18.15 1.41
C ILE A 255 3.89 18.76 0.21
N ASN A 256 3.24 19.60 -0.59
CA ASN A 256 3.85 20.22 -1.77
C ASN A 256 5.07 21.08 -1.42
N ASP A 257 4.96 21.96 -0.42
CA ASP A 257 6.04 22.87 -0.04
C ASP A 257 7.21 22.10 0.61
N THR A 258 6.93 21.00 1.33
CA THR A 258 7.96 20.13 1.91
C THR A 258 8.71 19.39 0.82
N ASP A 259 8.00 18.84 -0.18
CA ASP A 259 8.59 18.17 -1.33
C ASP A 259 9.53 19.13 -2.08
N ALA A 260 9.04 20.31 -2.45
CA ALA A 260 9.82 21.33 -3.13
C ALA A 260 11.07 21.76 -2.33
N ALA A 261 10.92 21.97 -1.01
CA ALA A 261 12.05 22.35 -0.16
C ALA A 261 13.10 21.23 -0.06
N PHE A 262 12.65 19.98 0.02
CA PHE A 262 13.52 18.83 0.24
C PHE A 262 14.25 18.39 -1.02
N GLU A 263 13.59 18.44 -2.18
CA GLU A 263 14.25 18.26 -3.48
C GLU A 263 15.32 19.34 -3.69
N LEU A 264 14.99 20.61 -3.43
CA LEU A 264 15.95 21.71 -3.62
C LEU A 264 17.16 21.62 -2.67
N VAL A 265 16.95 21.24 -1.40
CA VAL A 265 18.08 21.12 -0.46
C VAL A 265 18.98 19.94 -0.82
N ALA A 266 18.47 18.93 -1.53
CA ALA A 266 19.23 17.77 -1.96
C ALA A 266 20.19 18.04 -3.12
N GLU A 267 20.01 19.15 -3.86
CA GLU A 267 20.99 19.61 -4.85
C GLU A 267 22.34 20.02 -4.20
N PHE A 268 22.37 20.21 -2.88
CA PHE A 268 23.58 20.57 -2.13
C PHE A 268 24.17 19.34 -1.43
N ASP A 269 25.29 18.83 -1.98
CA ASP A 269 25.97 17.66 -1.43
C ASP A 269 26.31 17.87 0.07
N PRO A 270 25.78 17.02 0.98
CA PRO A 270 26.09 17.08 2.39
C PRO A 270 27.59 16.98 2.69
N ALA A 271 28.41 16.41 1.81
CA ALA A 271 29.87 16.36 1.96
C ALA A 271 30.52 17.75 1.79
N GLU A 272 29.94 18.64 0.97
CA GLU A 272 30.48 19.98 0.72
C GLU A 272 30.12 20.97 1.83
N GLY A 273 29.01 20.76 2.52
CA GLY A 273 28.66 21.59 3.67
C GLY A 273 27.19 21.51 4.08
N PRO A 274 26.85 22.08 5.25
CA PRO A 274 25.47 22.35 5.65
C PRO A 274 24.76 23.29 4.67
N ALA A 275 23.54 22.92 4.27
CA ALA A 275 22.62 23.73 3.48
C ALA A 275 21.24 23.77 4.13
N CYS A 276 20.57 24.91 3.98
CA CYS A 276 19.21 25.16 4.43
C CYS A 276 18.41 25.82 3.32
N VAL A 277 17.20 25.32 3.10
CA VAL A 277 16.20 25.87 2.20
C VAL A 277 14.96 26.22 3.01
N ILE A 278 14.40 27.41 2.77
CA ILE A 278 13.12 27.85 3.33
C ILE A 278 12.17 28.13 2.16
N VAL A 279 11.05 27.42 2.13
CA VAL A 279 10.01 27.55 1.08
C VAL A 279 8.70 28.05 1.69
N LYS A 280 7.97 28.82 0.90
CA LYS A 280 6.58 29.18 1.17
C LYS A 280 5.80 29.27 -0.13
N HIS A 281 4.68 28.55 -0.21
CA HIS A 281 3.83 28.51 -1.41
C HIS A 281 4.63 28.13 -2.67
N ALA A 282 5.38 27.03 -2.58
CA ALA A 282 6.26 26.47 -3.61
C ALA A 282 7.41 27.39 -4.09
N ASN A 283 7.65 28.51 -3.41
CA ASN A 283 8.72 29.45 -3.76
C ASN A 283 9.79 29.50 -2.66
N PRO A 284 11.08 29.43 -3.00
CA PRO A 284 12.15 29.59 -2.02
C PRO A 284 12.21 31.06 -1.57
N CYS A 285 11.98 31.30 -0.28
CA CYS A 285 12.21 32.62 0.33
C CYS A 285 13.64 32.77 0.88
N GLY A 286 14.39 31.67 0.99
CA GLY A 286 15.79 31.71 1.36
C GLY A 286 16.49 30.38 1.12
N VAL A 287 17.70 30.44 0.56
CA VAL A 287 18.58 29.28 0.35
C VAL A 287 19.98 29.69 0.73
N ALA A 288 20.63 28.94 1.61
CA ALA A 288 21.99 29.23 2.01
C ALA A 288 22.76 28.00 2.45
N THR A 289 24.07 28.06 2.24
CA THR A 289 25.06 27.19 2.89
C THR A 289 25.70 27.92 4.07
N GLY A 290 26.38 27.19 4.96
CA GLY A 290 27.09 27.75 6.11
C GLY A 290 28.11 26.76 6.69
N ALA A 291 28.95 27.19 7.63
CA ALA A 291 29.89 26.28 8.30
C ALA A 291 29.19 25.33 9.29
N SER A 292 27.97 25.68 9.72
CA SER A 292 27.08 24.86 10.54
C SER A 292 25.64 24.94 10.01
N LEU A 293 24.77 24.00 10.41
CA LEU A 293 23.34 24.07 10.07
C LEU A 293 22.69 25.33 10.66
N THR A 294 23.10 25.76 11.85
CA THR A 294 22.60 26.99 12.47
C THR A 294 22.97 28.22 11.65
N GLU A 295 24.20 28.29 11.11
CA GLU A 295 24.62 29.39 10.24
C GLU A 295 23.89 29.36 8.90
N ALA A 296 23.76 28.17 8.28
CA ALA A 296 23.01 28.01 7.04
C ALA A 296 21.56 28.45 7.20
N TYR A 297 20.90 28.04 8.29
CA TYR A 297 19.55 28.47 8.63
C TYR A 297 19.47 29.99 8.82
N ALA A 298 20.36 30.59 9.62
CA ALA A 298 20.35 32.02 9.86
C ALA A 298 20.50 32.83 8.57
N ARG A 299 21.41 32.43 7.68
CA ARG A 299 21.61 33.07 6.37
C ARG A 299 20.41 32.90 5.44
N ALA A 300 19.80 31.72 5.41
CA ALA A 300 18.59 31.48 4.62
C ALA A 300 17.42 32.32 5.15
N PHE A 301 17.24 32.39 6.47
CA PHE A 301 16.23 33.22 7.12
C PHE A 301 16.43 34.71 6.87
N ASP A 302 17.68 35.18 6.84
CA ASP A 302 18.04 36.57 6.58
C ASP A 302 17.85 37.01 5.13
N CYS A 303 17.62 36.08 4.19
CA CYS A 303 17.29 36.40 2.81
C CYS A 303 15.96 37.16 2.70
N ASP A 304 14.90 36.63 3.31
CA ASP A 304 13.61 37.29 3.48
C ASP A 304 12.89 36.79 4.75
N ARG A 305 13.15 37.50 5.85
CA ARG A 305 12.55 37.19 7.16
C ARG A 305 11.02 37.29 7.17
N THR A 306 10.44 38.13 6.32
CA THR A 306 8.99 38.34 6.27
C THR A 306 8.32 37.15 5.62
N SER A 307 8.85 36.71 4.48
CA SER A 307 8.33 35.55 3.77
C SER A 307 8.61 34.23 4.52
N ALA A 308 9.75 34.11 5.22
CA ALA A 308 10.09 32.91 5.99
C ALA A 308 9.11 32.62 7.15
N PHE A 309 8.36 33.61 7.63
CA PHE A 309 7.34 33.39 8.67
C PHE A 309 6.22 32.48 8.16
N GLY A 310 6.07 31.32 8.80
CA GLY A 310 5.15 30.25 8.42
C GLY A 310 5.65 29.40 7.25
N GLY A 311 6.95 29.50 6.92
CA GLY A 311 7.57 28.69 5.89
C GLY A 311 7.81 27.25 6.31
N ILE A 312 8.33 26.48 5.36
CA ILE A 312 8.83 25.11 5.52
C ILE A 312 10.35 25.13 5.39
N VAL A 313 11.03 24.48 6.33
CA VAL A 313 12.49 24.43 6.38
C VAL A 313 12.95 23.02 5.99
N ALA A 314 13.88 22.93 5.05
CA ALA A 314 14.56 21.70 4.68
C ALA A 314 16.07 21.82 4.93
N LEU A 315 16.67 20.75 5.44
CA LEU A 315 18.10 20.68 5.76
C LEU A 315 18.73 19.48 5.06
N ASN A 316 19.96 19.63 4.54
CA ASN A 316 20.68 18.54 3.86
C ASN A 316 21.43 17.59 4.82
N ARG A 317 21.43 17.86 6.13
CA ARG A 317 22.09 17.06 7.16
C ARG A 317 21.14 16.82 8.34
N PRO A 318 21.41 15.80 9.19
CA PRO A 318 20.59 15.54 10.38
C PRO A 318 20.41 16.79 11.24
N LEU A 319 19.18 17.07 11.65
CA LEU A 319 18.85 18.24 12.46
C LEU A 319 19.45 18.11 13.87
N ASP A 320 20.26 19.11 14.25
CA ASP A 320 20.85 19.21 15.59
C ASP A 320 20.03 20.11 16.54
N GLY A 321 20.24 19.94 17.84
CA GLY A 321 19.59 20.75 18.89
C GLY A 321 19.71 22.27 18.71
N PRO A 322 20.91 22.84 18.52
CA PRO A 322 21.09 24.29 18.34
C PRO A 322 20.30 24.86 17.15
N THR A 323 20.31 24.16 16.02
CA THR A 323 19.54 24.57 14.83
C THR A 323 18.04 24.42 15.08
N ALA A 324 17.61 23.36 15.75
CA ALA A 324 16.21 23.15 16.12
C ALA A 324 15.69 24.28 17.03
N GLU A 325 16.50 24.75 17.98
CA GLU A 325 16.13 25.86 18.86
C GLU A 325 15.96 27.16 18.08
N ALA A 326 16.89 27.45 17.17
CA ALA A 326 16.81 28.62 16.29
C ALA A 326 15.54 28.59 15.41
N ILE A 327 15.22 27.45 14.80
CA ILE A 327 14.02 27.30 13.97
C ILE A 327 12.76 27.45 14.82
N ALA A 328 12.69 26.80 15.98
CA ALA A 328 11.51 26.78 16.85
C ALA A 328 11.21 28.13 17.54
N ALA A 329 12.13 29.10 17.46
CA ALA A 329 11.94 30.48 17.89
C ALA A 329 11.08 31.29 16.90
N ILE A 330 10.98 30.86 15.64
CA ILE A 330 10.17 31.47 14.60
C ILE A 330 8.91 30.62 14.37
N PHE A 331 7.84 31.25 13.88
CA PHE A 331 6.70 30.48 13.41
C PHE A 331 7.08 29.73 12.12
N THR A 332 7.19 28.41 12.22
CA THR A 332 7.50 27.49 11.12
C THR A 332 6.40 26.43 11.07
N GLU A 333 5.98 26.04 9.87
CA GLU A 333 4.91 25.02 9.71
C GLU A 333 5.48 23.60 9.77
N VAL A 334 6.56 23.34 9.01
CA VAL A 334 7.18 22.03 8.83
C VAL A 334 8.70 22.17 8.78
N VAL A 335 9.40 21.19 9.36
CA VAL A 335 10.83 20.98 9.16
C VAL A 335 11.09 19.55 8.68
N ILE A 336 11.91 19.38 7.65
CA ILE A 336 12.34 18.09 7.11
C ILE A 336 13.87 17.99 7.02
N ALA A 337 14.42 16.85 7.42
CA ALA A 337 15.86 16.58 7.38
C ALA A 337 16.15 15.07 7.29
N PRO A 338 17.33 14.64 6.80
CA PRO A 338 17.76 13.25 6.83
C PRO A 338 18.19 12.84 8.25
N GLY A 339 17.21 12.74 9.16
CA GLY A 339 17.41 12.44 10.58
C GLY A 339 17.36 13.68 11.49
N ALA A 340 17.30 13.42 12.80
CA ALA A 340 17.29 14.43 13.85
C ALA A 340 17.81 13.83 15.16
N ASP A 341 18.63 14.57 15.90
CA ASP A 341 19.12 14.17 17.22
C ASP A 341 18.03 14.23 18.31
N GLU A 342 18.32 13.68 19.48
CA GLU A 342 17.37 13.65 20.60
C GLU A 342 17.02 15.05 21.13
N ALA A 343 17.98 15.97 21.11
CA ALA A 343 17.79 17.35 21.59
C ALA A 343 16.80 18.11 20.68
N ALA A 344 16.96 17.98 19.36
CA ALA A 344 16.06 18.52 18.35
C ALA A 344 14.65 17.95 18.52
N ARG A 345 14.52 16.63 18.68
CA ARG A 345 13.23 15.97 18.90
C ARG A 345 12.53 16.50 20.17
N ALA A 346 13.27 16.71 21.25
CA ALA A 346 12.74 17.25 22.50
C ALA A 346 12.23 18.69 22.34
N ILE A 347 12.95 19.55 21.60
CA ILE A 347 12.53 20.93 21.30
C ILE A 347 11.22 20.95 20.51
N PHE A 348 11.11 20.11 19.49
CA PHE A 348 9.90 20.03 18.68
C PHE A 348 8.71 19.46 19.47
N ALA A 349 8.93 18.47 20.33
CA ALA A 349 7.87 17.90 21.17
C ALA A 349 7.15 18.95 22.04
N ALA A 350 7.86 20.00 22.46
CA ALA A 350 7.27 21.13 23.20
C ALA A 350 6.37 22.04 22.33
N LYS A 351 6.44 21.94 21.00
CA LYS A 351 5.68 22.75 20.04
C LYS A 351 4.55 21.93 19.41
N LYS A 352 3.35 22.00 19.99
CA LYS A 352 2.17 21.19 19.59
C LYS A 352 1.85 21.16 18.08
N ASN A 353 2.08 22.27 17.36
CA ASN A 353 1.65 22.40 15.96
C ASN A 353 2.79 22.23 14.94
N LEU A 354 4.04 22.44 15.34
CA LEU A 354 5.20 22.41 14.45
C LEU A 354 5.47 20.96 14.05
N ARG A 355 5.54 20.66 12.74
CA ARG A 355 5.84 19.30 12.28
C ARG A 355 7.32 19.08 12.14
N LEU A 356 7.79 17.95 12.68
CA LEU A 356 9.12 17.41 12.42
C LEU A 356 8.99 16.15 11.57
N LEU A 357 9.58 16.19 10.39
CA LEU A 357 9.67 15.07 9.46
C LEU A 357 11.13 14.63 9.37
N THR A 358 11.38 13.32 9.37
CA THR A 358 12.71 12.79 9.02
C THR A 358 12.63 11.71 7.96
N THR A 359 13.65 11.65 7.11
CA THR A 359 13.87 10.58 6.14
C THR A 359 15.15 9.80 6.48
N GLU A 360 15.34 8.64 5.84
CA GLU A 360 16.57 7.85 5.98
C GLU A 360 17.79 8.48 5.27
N GLY A 361 17.54 9.38 4.32
CA GLY A 361 18.54 10.08 3.53
C GLY A 361 17.92 11.21 2.72
N LEU A 362 18.69 11.82 1.83
CA LEU A 362 18.19 12.80 0.87
C LEU A 362 17.62 12.11 -0.37
N PRO A 363 16.66 12.73 -1.07
CA PRO A 363 16.31 12.31 -2.41
C PRO A 363 17.55 12.37 -3.31
N ASP A 364 17.63 11.45 -4.27
CA ASP A 364 18.58 11.59 -5.38
C ASP A 364 18.02 12.65 -6.35
N PRO A 365 18.75 13.77 -6.58
CA PRO A 365 18.30 14.82 -7.50
C PRO A 365 18.56 14.48 -8.97
N THR A 366 19.14 13.31 -9.30
CA THR A 366 19.53 12.93 -10.67
C THR A 366 18.54 12.05 -11.43
#